data_AF-A0A2D0MWL9-F1
#
_entry.id   AF-A0A2D0MWL9-F1
#
_cell.length_a   1.000
_cell.length_b   1.000
_cell.length_c   1.000
_cell.angle_alpha   90.00
_cell.angle_beta   90.00
_cell.angle_gamma   90.00
#
_symmetry.space_group_name_H-M   'P 1'
#
loop_
_entity.id
_entity.type
_entity.pdbx_description
1 polymer ?
#
loop_
_entity_poly.entity_id
_entity_poly.type
_entity_poly.pdbx_seq_one_letter_code
_entity_poly.pdbx_strand_id
1 'polypeptide(L)'
;MKSVLEKIAKDVVQMTLVRARVIAVYDQAIDVTPINDDADILDVKIRVVIDENEAGVMILPPIGSIVLVGLISDTDAYLLSCSEVERMVVNTGKFRFEVDSEGNAIFDQGENEGLVKLPDLRTEIDKLNSFLNTIKQTFSSWTPVPNDGGSALKAAMSSALSSEQLADLSEVGNDKIKH
;
A
#
# COMPACT_ATOMS: atom_id res chain seq x y z
N MET A 1 -35.87 -44.79 -2.99
CA MET A 1 -34.69 -44.48 -3.83
C MET A 1 -34.79 -43.11 -4.48
N LYS A 2 -35.91 -42.76 -5.13
CA LYS A 2 -36.16 -41.42 -5.71
C LYS A 2 -36.04 -40.26 -4.69
N SER A 3 -36.61 -40.39 -3.50
CA SER A 3 -36.53 -39.37 -2.43
C SER A 3 -35.15 -39.20 -1.81
N VAL A 4 -34.26 -40.21 -1.93
CA VAL A 4 -32.87 -40.14 -1.45
C VAL A 4 -32.00 -39.48 -2.50
N LEU A 5 -32.22 -39.79 -3.79
CA LEU A 5 -31.56 -39.11 -4.92
C LEU A 5 -31.96 -37.64 -5.00
N GLU A 6 -33.23 -37.29 -4.76
CA GLU A 6 -33.69 -35.89 -4.67
C GLU A 6 -33.10 -35.14 -3.47
N LYS A 7 -32.78 -35.83 -2.37
CA LYS A 7 -32.10 -35.24 -1.20
C LYS A 7 -30.62 -35.01 -1.45
N ILE A 8 -29.93 -35.97 -2.07
CA ILE A 8 -28.53 -35.86 -2.46
C ILE A 8 -28.35 -34.78 -3.54
N ALA A 9 -29.29 -34.64 -4.48
CA ALA A 9 -29.26 -33.59 -5.49
C ALA A 9 -29.54 -32.18 -4.92
N LYS A 10 -30.30 -32.07 -3.82
CA LYS A 10 -30.57 -30.79 -3.14
C LYS A 10 -29.41 -30.27 -2.31
N ASP A 11 -28.49 -31.15 -1.88
CA ASP A 11 -27.30 -30.76 -1.11
C ASP A 11 -26.10 -30.41 -2.01
N VAL A 12 -26.25 -30.47 -3.34
CA VAL A 12 -25.24 -30.00 -4.30
C VAL A 12 -25.59 -28.57 -4.70
N VAL A 13 -24.96 -27.59 -4.07
CA VAL A 13 -24.98 -26.21 -4.56
C VAL A 13 -24.27 -26.19 -5.90
N GLN A 14 -25.02 -26.07 -7.00
CA GLN A 14 -24.44 -25.88 -8.33
C GLN A 14 -24.10 -24.40 -8.51
N MET A 15 -22.83 -24.08 -8.35
CA MET A 15 -22.31 -22.76 -8.71
C MET A 15 -22.22 -22.67 -10.24
N THR A 16 -22.82 -21.62 -10.81
CA THR A 16 -22.69 -21.32 -12.24
C THR A 16 -21.62 -20.26 -12.43
N LEU A 17 -20.69 -20.49 -13.35
CA LEU A 17 -19.63 -19.54 -13.69
C LEU A 17 -19.95 -18.84 -15.00
N VAL A 18 -19.98 -17.51 -14.97
CA VAL A 18 -20.31 -16.67 -16.13
C VAL A 18 -19.16 -15.70 -16.38
N ARG A 19 -18.72 -15.60 -17.65
CA ARG A 19 -17.84 -14.51 -18.07
C ARG A 19 -18.72 -13.32 -18.49
N ALA A 20 -18.44 -12.16 -17.93
CA ALA A 20 -19.23 -10.96 -18.14
C ALA A 20 -18.33 -9.73 -18.29
N ARG A 21 -18.91 -8.64 -18.79
CA ARG A 21 -18.27 -7.33 -18.90
C ARG A 21 -18.83 -6.39 -17.85
N VAL A 22 -17.97 -5.65 -17.15
CA VAL A 22 -18.39 -4.65 -16.16
C VAL A 22 -19.10 -3.48 -16.87
N ILE A 23 -20.29 -3.11 -16.39
CA ILE A 23 -21.07 -1.98 -16.91
C ILE A 23 -21.29 -0.86 -15.87
N ALA A 24 -21.26 -1.19 -14.59
CA ALA A 24 -21.30 -0.22 -13.50
C ALA A 24 -20.45 -0.69 -12.32
N VAL A 25 -19.90 0.27 -11.56
CA VAL A 25 -19.05 0.02 -10.39
C VAL A 25 -19.56 0.84 -9.22
N TYR A 26 -19.71 0.18 -8.08
CA TYR A 26 -20.09 0.78 -6.80
C TYR A 26 -19.04 0.43 -5.73
N ASP A 27 -19.20 0.97 -4.53
CA ASP A 27 -18.22 0.78 -3.45
C ASP A 27 -18.02 -0.67 -3.01
N GLN A 28 -19.05 -1.52 -3.14
CA GLN A 28 -19.05 -2.92 -2.68
C GLN A 28 -19.67 -3.92 -3.67
N ALA A 29 -20.02 -3.45 -4.87
CA ALA A 29 -20.66 -4.27 -5.88
C ALA A 29 -20.35 -3.74 -7.28
N ILE A 30 -20.59 -4.58 -8.29
CA ILE A 30 -20.53 -4.22 -9.70
C ILE A 30 -21.77 -4.76 -10.41
N ASP A 31 -22.16 -4.11 -11.49
CA ASP A 31 -23.13 -4.67 -12.44
C ASP A 31 -22.39 -5.14 -13.68
N VAL A 32 -22.83 -6.26 -14.25
CA VAL A 32 -22.16 -6.89 -15.40
C VAL A 32 -23.15 -7.38 -16.44
N THR A 33 -22.74 -7.34 -17.71
CA THR A 33 -23.45 -7.98 -18.83
C THR A 33 -22.70 -9.24 -19.26
N PRO A 34 -23.33 -10.43 -19.23
CA PRO A 34 -22.73 -11.66 -19.76
C PRO A 34 -22.25 -11.52 -21.21
N ILE A 35 -21.11 -12.12 -21.56
CA ILE A 35 -20.52 -12.01 -22.92
C ILE A 35 -21.38 -12.71 -23.99
N ASN A 36 -22.26 -13.62 -23.58
CA ASN A 36 -23.20 -14.30 -24.45
C ASN A 36 -24.50 -13.52 -24.69
N ASP A 37 -24.55 -12.24 -24.30
CA ASP A 37 -25.70 -11.33 -24.46
C ASP A 37 -26.96 -11.77 -23.69
N ASP A 38 -26.79 -12.58 -22.63
CA ASP A 38 -27.85 -12.86 -21.66
C ASP A 38 -28.17 -11.61 -20.82
N ALA A 39 -29.21 -11.69 -20.00
CA ALA A 39 -29.63 -10.60 -19.12
C ALA A 39 -28.51 -10.16 -18.16
N ASP A 40 -28.50 -8.86 -17.85
CA ASP A 40 -27.55 -8.26 -16.92
C ASP A 40 -27.65 -8.90 -15.54
N ILE A 41 -26.48 -9.07 -14.91
CA ILE A 41 -26.36 -9.54 -13.53
C ILE A 41 -26.01 -8.32 -12.68
N LEU A 42 -26.96 -7.93 -11.83
CA LEU A 42 -26.86 -6.76 -10.98
C LEU A 42 -26.36 -7.14 -9.59
N ASP A 43 -25.78 -6.17 -8.87
CA ASP A 43 -25.32 -6.31 -7.49
C ASP A 43 -24.37 -7.49 -7.27
N VAL A 44 -23.43 -7.68 -8.20
CA VAL A 44 -22.38 -8.70 -8.06
C VAL A 44 -21.43 -8.25 -6.96
N LYS A 45 -21.42 -9.00 -5.86
CA LYS A 45 -20.66 -8.69 -4.65
C LYS A 45 -19.17 -8.88 -4.89
N ILE A 46 -18.36 -7.88 -4.51
CA ILE A 46 -16.89 -7.96 -4.58
C ILE A 46 -16.27 -8.33 -3.22
N ARG A 47 -17.09 -8.56 -2.19
CA ARG A 47 -16.73 -9.07 -0.86
C ARG A 47 -17.77 -10.06 -0.35
N VAL A 48 -17.36 -10.91 0.58
CA VAL A 48 -18.23 -11.94 1.19
C VAL A 48 -19.16 -11.36 2.25
N VAL A 49 -18.69 -10.37 3.01
CA VAL A 49 -19.42 -9.76 4.13
C VAL A 49 -19.76 -8.31 3.77
N ILE A 50 -21.04 -7.95 3.94
CA ILE A 50 -21.60 -6.60 3.72
C ILE A 50 -21.97 -5.96 5.08
N ASP A 51 -21.25 -6.34 6.14
CA ASP A 51 -21.44 -5.79 7.50
C ASP A 51 -20.50 -4.58 7.72
N GLU A 52 -20.64 -3.87 8.84
CA GLU A 52 -19.76 -2.74 9.25
C GLU A 52 -18.27 -3.12 9.36
N ASN A 53 -17.95 -4.41 9.34
CA ASN A 53 -16.59 -4.89 9.43
C ASN A 53 -15.93 -4.85 8.04
N GLU A 54 -15.16 -3.79 7.78
CA GLU A 54 -14.43 -3.61 6.52
C GLU A 54 -13.30 -4.63 6.28
N ALA A 55 -13.12 -5.62 7.16
CA ALA A 55 -12.07 -6.62 7.04
C ALA A 55 -12.31 -7.55 5.83
N GLY A 56 -11.29 -7.73 5.01
CA GLY A 56 -11.32 -8.59 3.85
C GLY A 56 -10.36 -8.15 2.75
N VAL A 57 -10.46 -8.84 1.61
CA VAL A 57 -9.81 -8.45 0.36
C VAL A 57 -10.89 -8.00 -0.60
N MET A 58 -10.69 -6.85 -1.24
CA MET A 58 -11.57 -6.29 -2.24
C MET A 58 -10.77 -6.03 -3.51
N ILE A 59 -11.31 -6.44 -4.64
CA ILE A 59 -10.76 -6.14 -5.96
C ILE A 59 -11.86 -5.42 -6.74
N LEU A 60 -11.56 -4.20 -7.17
CA LEU A 60 -12.44 -3.35 -7.94
C LEU A 60 -11.96 -3.33 -9.40
N PRO A 61 -12.71 -3.91 -10.34
CA PRO A 61 -12.40 -3.86 -11.75
C PRO A 61 -12.93 -2.56 -12.39
N PRO A 62 -12.26 -2.01 -13.43
CA PRO A 62 -12.76 -0.84 -14.15
C PRO A 62 -13.95 -1.21 -15.04
N ILE A 63 -14.78 -0.22 -15.37
CA ILE A 63 -15.88 -0.35 -16.34
C ILE A 63 -15.32 -0.84 -17.69
N GLY A 64 -16.01 -1.79 -18.30
CA GLY A 64 -15.64 -2.38 -19.58
C GLY A 64 -14.69 -3.56 -19.50
N SER A 65 -14.08 -3.84 -18.35
CA SER A 65 -13.21 -5.01 -18.13
C SER A 65 -13.99 -6.32 -18.13
N ILE A 66 -13.28 -7.42 -18.41
CA ILE A 66 -13.86 -8.77 -18.41
C ILE A 66 -13.66 -9.40 -17.04
N VAL A 67 -14.74 -9.95 -16.50
CA VAL A 67 -14.78 -10.57 -15.17
C VAL A 67 -15.33 -11.99 -15.23
N LEU A 68 -14.96 -12.79 -14.24
CA LEU A 68 -15.56 -14.08 -13.95
C LEU A 68 -16.45 -13.94 -12.72
N VAL A 69 -17.73 -14.24 -12.89
CA VAL A 69 -18.75 -14.16 -11.84
C VAL A 69 -19.24 -15.56 -11.48
N GLY A 70 -19.30 -15.85 -10.19
CA GLY A 70 -19.90 -17.06 -9.66
C GLY A 70 -21.29 -16.77 -9.12
N LEU A 71 -22.32 -17.37 -9.73
CA LEU A 71 -23.69 -17.35 -9.23
C LEU A 71 -23.88 -18.55 -8.31
N ILE A 72 -24.17 -18.28 -7.04
CA ILE A 72 -24.41 -19.29 -6.00
C ILE A 72 -25.91 -19.58 -5.87
N SER A 73 -26.73 -18.56 -6.12
CA SER A 73 -28.19 -18.63 -6.18
C SER A 73 -28.69 -17.63 -7.22
N ASP A 74 -30.00 -17.58 -7.46
CA ASP A 74 -30.62 -16.60 -8.36
C ASP A 74 -30.46 -15.14 -7.88
N THR A 75 -30.05 -14.95 -6.62
CA THR A 75 -29.90 -13.62 -5.98
C THR A 75 -28.48 -13.33 -5.51
N ASP A 76 -27.58 -14.32 -5.52
CA ASP A 76 -26.22 -14.17 -5.00
C ASP A 76 -25.18 -14.43 -6.08
N ALA A 77 -24.57 -13.34 -6.54
CA ALA A 77 -23.46 -13.35 -7.47
C ALA A 77 -22.22 -12.74 -6.82
N TYR A 78 -21.05 -13.35 -7.05
CA TYR A 78 -19.77 -12.88 -6.52
C TYR A 78 -18.73 -12.74 -7.62
N LEU A 79 -17.93 -11.68 -7.56
CA LEU A 79 -16.74 -11.54 -8.37
C LEU A 79 -15.70 -12.58 -7.93
N LEU A 80 -15.24 -13.42 -8.86
CA LEU A 80 -14.19 -14.41 -8.59
C LEU A 80 -12.84 -13.94 -9.11
N SER A 81 -12.83 -13.24 -10.26
CA SER A 81 -11.62 -12.75 -10.91
C SER A 81 -11.97 -11.67 -11.93
N CYS A 82 -11.01 -10.79 -12.22
CA CYS A 82 -11.11 -9.75 -13.24
C CYS A 82 -9.83 -9.74 -14.11
N SER A 83 -9.97 -9.30 -15.36
CA SER A 83 -8.83 -9.15 -16.28
C SER A 83 -7.97 -7.93 -15.97
N GLU A 84 -8.58 -6.90 -15.36
CA GLU A 84 -7.97 -5.62 -15.03
C GLU A 84 -8.41 -5.20 -13.63
N VAL A 85 -7.52 -4.55 -12.90
CA VAL A 85 -7.75 -4.07 -11.53
C VAL A 85 -7.59 -2.56 -11.54
N GLU A 86 -8.65 -1.84 -11.17
CA GLU A 86 -8.61 -0.40 -10.95
C GLU A 86 -8.13 -0.10 -9.53
N ARG A 87 -8.61 -0.88 -8.56
CA ARG A 87 -8.25 -0.74 -7.16
C ARG A 87 -8.28 -2.09 -6.44
N MET A 88 -7.30 -2.36 -5.58
CA MET A 88 -7.31 -3.48 -4.66
C MET A 88 -7.12 -2.98 -3.23
N VAL A 89 -7.92 -3.50 -2.29
CA VAL A 89 -7.83 -3.18 -0.87
C VAL A 89 -7.70 -4.46 -0.07
N VAL A 90 -6.71 -4.50 0.82
CA VAL A 90 -6.58 -5.51 1.87
C VAL A 90 -6.76 -4.81 3.20
N ASN A 91 -7.78 -5.23 3.95
CA ASN A 91 -8.08 -4.66 5.27
C ASN A 91 -8.21 -5.78 6.30
N THR A 92 -7.53 -5.64 7.43
CA THR A 92 -7.61 -6.59 8.55
C THR A 92 -8.27 -5.98 9.79
N GLY A 93 -8.81 -4.76 9.67
CA GLY A 93 -9.28 -3.92 10.76
C GLY A 93 -8.17 -3.17 11.51
N LYS A 94 -6.91 -3.62 11.40
CA LYS A 94 -5.73 -2.96 12.00
C LYS A 94 -4.71 -2.45 11.00
N PHE A 95 -4.71 -3.05 9.82
CA PHE A 95 -3.82 -2.71 8.72
C PHE A 95 -4.66 -2.59 7.47
N ARG A 96 -4.48 -1.49 6.75
CA ARG A 96 -5.09 -1.24 5.45
C ARG A 96 -4.01 -1.02 4.41
N PHE A 97 -4.04 -1.82 3.35
CA PHE A 97 -3.20 -1.66 2.18
C PHE A 97 -4.09 -1.48 0.96
N GLU A 98 -3.85 -0.42 0.20
CA GLU A 98 -4.57 -0.09 -1.00
C GLU A 98 -3.58 0.14 -2.15
N VAL A 99 -3.88 -0.42 -3.31
CA VAL A 99 -3.14 -0.18 -4.55
C VAL A 99 -4.10 0.13 -5.69
N ASP A 100 -3.77 1.11 -6.51
CA ASP A 100 -4.55 1.49 -7.69
C ASP A 100 -3.86 1.14 -9.01
N SER A 101 -4.57 1.35 -10.11
CA SER A 101 -4.06 1.10 -11.47
C SER A 101 -2.91 2.02 -11.90
N GLU A 102 -2.69 3.14 -11.20
CA GLU A 102 -1.56 4.04 -11.45
C GLU A 102 -0.29 3.58 -10.72
N GLY A 103 -0.40 2.57 -9.85
CA GLY A 103 0.68 2.03 -9.05
C GLY A 103 0.90 2.77 -7.74
N ASN A 104 -0.05 3.62 -7.32
CA ASN A 104 0.01 4.23 -5.99
C ASN A 104 -0.27 3.15 -4.94
N ALA A 105 0.54 3.13 -3.87
CA ALA A 105 0.36 2.24 -2.74
C ALA A 105 0.14 3.06 -1.47
N ILE A 106 -1.00 2.85 -0.81
CA ILE A 106 -1.40 3.57 0.40
C ILE A 106 -1.44 2.60 1.57
N PHE A 107 -0.73 2.95 2.64
CA PHE A 107 -0.73 2.22 3.90
C PHE A 107 -1.48 3.04 4.95
N ASP A 108 -2.35 2.39 5.72
CA ASP A 108 -3.03 2.95 6.90
C ASP A 108 -3.57 4.39 6.66
N GLN A 109 -4.37 4.54 5.59
CA GLN A 109 -5.04 5.78 5.18
C GLN A 109 -4.13 6.90 4.66
N GLY A 110 -2.81 6.68 4.59
CA GLY A 110 -1.87 7.65 4.02
C GLY A 110 -1.58 8.86 4.90
N GLU A 111 -1.82 8.76 6.22
CA GLU A 111 -1.64 9.87 7.16
C GLU A 111 -0.16 10.30 7.33
N ASN A 112 0.80 9.42 7.05
CA ASN A 112 2.23 9.61 7.32
C ASN A 112 3.06 10.06 6.09
N GLU A 113 2.43 10.78 5.14
CA GLU A 113 3.03 11.13 3.85
C GLU A 113 3.55 9.88 3.09
N GLY A 114 4.43 10.08 2.10
CA GLY A 114 5.02 8.99 1.32
C GLY A 114 6.10 8.23 2.10
N LEU A 115 6.32 6.97 1.74
CA LEU A 115 7.42 6.17 2.29
C LEU A 115 8.78 6.82 1.95
N VAL A 116 9.62 6.96 2.97
CA VAL A 116 10.93 7.60 2.85
C VAL A 116 11.87 6.73 2.02
N LYS A 117 12.43 7.30 0.95
CA LYS A 117 13.50 6.66 0.18
C LYS A 117 14.80 6.72 0.97
N LEU A 118 15.11 5.65 1.70
CA LEU A 118 16.29 5.61 2.57
C LEU A 118 17.62 5.94 1.86
N PRO A 119 17.89 5.52 0.61
CA PRO A 119 19.09 5.93 -0.11
C PRO A 119 19.19 7.46 -0.34
N ASP A 120 18.06 8.10 -0.65
CA ASP A 120 18.02 9.54 -0.88
C ASP A 120 18.19 10.30 0.45
N LEU A 121 17.53 9.83 1.52
CA LEU A 121 17.71 10.39 2.86
C LEU A 121 19.17 10.25 3.35
N ARG A 122 19.81 9.09 3.13
CA ARG A 122 21.24 8.89 3.43
C ARG A 122 22.10 9.91 2.71
N THR A 123 21.83 10.15 1.43
CA THR A 123 22.57 11.14 0.63
C THR A 123 22.45 12.55 1.23
N GLU A 124 21.25 12.97 1.66
CA GLU A 124 21.07 14.27 2.31
C GLU A 124 21.75 14.35 3.69
N ILE A 125 21.70 13.27 4.47
CA ILE A 125 22.41 13.18 5.75
C ILE A 125 23.92 13.22 5.57
N ASP A 126 24.46 12.58 4.54
CA ASP A 126 25.89 12.60 4.22
C ASP A 126 26.37 14.02 3.85
N LYS A 127 25.53 14.82 3.17
CA LYS A 127 25.81 16.24 2.92
C LYS A 127 25.90 17.03 4.22
N LEU A 128 24.96 16.82 5.15
CA LEU A 128 24.98 17.46 6.47
C LEU A 128 26.21 17.04 7.28
N ASN A 129 26.54 15.75 7.28
CA ASN A 129 27.73 15.21 7.93
C ASN A 129 29.02 15.84 7.36
N SER A 130 29.11 15.96 6.03
CA SER A 130 30.22 16.62 5.34
C SER A 130 30.34 18.11 5.70
N PHE A 131 29.22 18.82 5.74
CA PHE A 131 29.15 20.22 6.16
C PHE A 131 29.64 20.41 7.61
N LEU A 132 29.15 19.59 8.54
CA LEU A 132 29.56 19.63 9.95
C LEU A 132 31.04 19.27 10.14
N ASN A 133 31.53 18.27 9.41
CA ASN A 133 32.96 17.92 9.42
C ASN A 133 33.84 19.04 8.88
N THR A 134 33.37 19.76 7.86
CA THR A 134 34.08 20.93 7.33
C THR A 134 34.22 22.00 8.41
N ILE A 135 33.13 22.32 9.14
CA ILE A 135 33.18 23.27 10.26
C ILE A 135 34.16 22.80 11.35
N LYS A 136 34.06 21.53 11.79
CA LYS A 136 34.97 20.94 12.79
C LYS A 136 36.45 21.08 12.34
N GLN A 137 36.72 20.78 11.07
CA GLN A 137 38.08 20.83 10.51
C GLN A 137 38.60 22.25 10.32
N THR A 138 37.75 23.20 9.95
CA THR A 138 38.12 24.62 9.85
C THR A 138 38.57 25.15 11.19
N PHE A 139 37.81 24.94 12.28
CA PHE A 139 38.23 25.38 13.61
C PHE A 139 39.50 24.65 14.07
N SER A 140 39.61 23.35 13.80
CA SER A 140 40.77 22.55 14.21
C SER A 140 42.06 23.01 13.53
N SER A 141 42.00 23.36 12.23
CA SER A 141 43.16 23.78 11.44
C SER A 141 43.43 25.30 11.47
N TRP A 142 42.46 26.11 11.91
CA TRP A 142 42.61 27.57 11.99
C TRP A 142 43.72 27.99 12.97
N THR A 143 44.60 28.90 12.54
CA THR A 143 45.60 29.56 13.37
C THR A 143 45.15 30.98 13.69
N PRO A 144 44.76 31.29 14.94
CA PRO A 144 44.35 32.62 15.34
C PRO A 144 45.47 33.65 15.21
N VAL A 145 45.11 34.91 14.94
CA VAL A 145 46.05 36.02 14.94
C VAL A 145 46.32 36.44 16.39
N PRO A 146 47.55 36.82 16.77
CA PRO A 146 47.82 37.29 18.12
C PRO A 146 46.86 38.42 18.56
N ASN A 147 46.25 38.26 19.73
CA ASN A 147 45.32 39.22 20.37
C ASN A 147 44.00 39.50 19.62
N ASP A 148 43.54 38.60 18.73
CA ASP A 148 42.24 38.73 18.04
C ASP A 148 41.05 38.07 18.78
N GLY A 149 41.31 37.37 19.88
CA GLY A 149 40.31 36.57 20.63
C GLY A 149 39.99 35.21 20.00
N GLY A 150 40.56 34.89 18.83
CA GLY A 150 40.30 33.68 18.07
C GLY A 150 40.77 32.39 18.75
N SER A 151 41.82 32.45 19.58
CA SER A 151 42.24 31.31 20.40
C SER A 151 41.16 30.89 21.39
N ALA A 152 40.45 31.84 22.00
CA ALA A 152 39.36 31.56 22.91
C ALA A 152 38.15 30.97 22.16
N LEU A 153 37.81 31.54 21.00
CA LEU A 153 36.73 31.02 20.15
C LEU A 153 37.03 29.59 19.66
N LYS A 154 38.24 29.33 19.18
CA LYS A 154 38.69 28.01 18.75
C LYS A 154 38.54 26.99 19.88
N ALA A 155 39.01 27.32 21.08
CA ALA A 155 38.89 26.44 22.24
C ALA A 155 37.43 26.15 22.61
N ALA A 156 36.57 27.17 22.61
CA ALA A 156 35.14 27.02 22.90
C ALA A 156 34.45 26.12 21.87
N MET A 157 34.69 26.34 20.56
CA MET A 157 34.11 25.52 19.49
C MET A 157 34.61 24.08 19.52
N SER A 158 35.91 23.86 19.72
CA SER A 158 36.47 22.51 19.85
C SER A 158 35.86 21.76 21.04
N SER A 159 35.68 22.43 22.18
CA SER A 159 35.02 21.83 23.34
C SER A 159 33.55 21.49 23.03
N ALA A 160 32.81 22.42 22.43
CA ALA A 160 31.39 22.25 22.13
C ALA A 160 31.11 21.13 21.12
N LEU A 161 32.00 20.93 20.14
CA LEU A 161 31.81 19.95 19.07
C LEU A 161 32.38 18.56 19.39
N SER A 162 33.10 18.40 20.51
CA SER A 162 33.82 17.17 20.86
C SER A 162 32.92 16.01 21.29
N SER A 163 31.76 16.31 21.90
CA SER A 163 30.77 15.32 22.34
C SER A 163 29.73 14.96 21.27
N GLU A 164 29.66 15.73 20.19
CA GLU A 164 28.60 15.60 19.19
C GLU A 164 28.93 14.53 18.15
N GLN A 165 28.04 13.53 18.06
CA GLN A 165 28.09 12.46 17.07
C GLN A 165 27.34 12.85 15.80
N LEU A 166 27.86 12.41 14.65
CA LEU A 166 27.18 12.55 13.37
C LEU A 166 26.10 11.47 13.23
N ALA A 167 25.06 11.76 12.46
CA ALA A 167 24.02 10.79 12.19
C ALA A 167 24.56 9.65 11.31
N ASP A 168 24.15 8.42 11.62
CA ASP A 168 24.46 7.22 10.84
C ASP A 168 23.17 6.46 10.56
N LEU A 169 22.86 6.30 9.27
CA LEU A 169 21.67 5.59 8.78
C LEU A 169 22.03 4.28 8.06
N SER A 170 23.23 3.74 8.25
CA SER A 170 23.69 2.49 7.62
C SER A 170 22.80 1.29 7.97
N GLU A 171 22.31 1.22 9.21
CA GLU A 171 21.58 0.06 9.77
C GLU A 171 20.07 0.31 10.00
N VAL A 172 19.51 1.45 9.55
CA VAL A 172 18.09 1.79 9.82
C VAL A 172 17.11 1.20 8.79
N GLY A 173 17.62 0.58 7.72
CA GLY A 173 16.79 -0.04 6.69
C GLY A 173 16.25 -1.40 7.14
N ASN A 174 15.04 -1.76 6.72
CA ASN A 174 14.51 -3.09 6.93
C ASN A 174 15.03 -4.06 5.85
N ASP A 175 15.68 -5.16 6.24
CA ASP A 175 16.24 -6.11 5.27
C ASP A 175 15.19 -6.97 4.55
N LYS A 176 14.00 -7.11 5.15
CA LYS A 176 12.93 -7.99 4.67
C LYS A 176 11.85 -7.24 3.89
N ILE A 177 11.68 -5.96 4.17
CA ILE A 177 10.65 -5.11 3.56
C ILE A 177 11.34 -4.02 2.75
N LYS A 178 11.13 -4.03 1.44
CA LYS A 178 11.67 -3.05 0.49
C LYS A 178 10.50 -2.42 -0.26
N HIS A 179 10.60 -1.13 -0.54
CA HIS A 179 9.60 -0.35 -1.25
C HIS A 179 10.26 0.56 -2.29
#